data_AF-A0A485JMA7-F1
#
_entry.id   AF-A0A485JMA7-F1
#
_cell.length_a   1.000
_cell.length_b   1.000
_cell.length_c   1.000
_cell.angle_alpha   90.00
_cell.angle_beta   90.00
_cell.angle_gamma   90.00
#
_symmetry.space_group_name_H-M   'P 1'
#
loop_
_entity.id
_entity.type
_entity.pdbx_description
1 polymer ?
#
loop_
_entity_poly.entity_id
_entity_poly.type
_entity_poly.pdbx_seq_one_letter_code
_entity_poly.pdbx_strand_id
1 'polypeptide(L)'
;MMKAFFGDKATAENSWGFDWLPKWDKGYDVLQYFEMMKEGKVNGYICQGFNPVASFPNKNKVIGCLSKLKFLVTIDPLNTETSNFWQNHGELNEVDSSKIQTEVFRLPSTCFAEENGSIVNSGRWLQWHWKGADAPGIALTDGESSPVSSCACARCMPNRVAQTRIRC
;
A
#
# COMPACT_ATOMS: atom_id res chain seq x y z
N MET A 1 -1.63 24.12 6.00
CA MET A 1 -1.98 22.69 5.88
C MET A 1 -3.47 22.47 5.61
N MET A 2 -4.39 22.78 6.54
CA MET A 2 -5.83 22.48 6.36
C MET A 2 -6.44 23.04 5.06
N LYS A 3 -6.12 24.29 4.70
CA LYS A 3 -6.57 24.87 3.42
C LYS A 3 -6.01 24.15 2.18
N ALA A 4 -4.83 23.54 2.25
CA ALA A 4 -4.28 22.75 1.14
C ALA A 4 -4.98 21.39 1.00
N PHE A 5 -5.40 20.77 2.11
CA PHE A 5 -6.13 19.49 2.10
C PHE A 5 -7.61 19.64 1.76
N PHE A 6 -8.28 20.67 2.30
CA PHE A 6 -9.73 20.78 2.26
C PHE A 6 -10.25 22.00 1.50
N GLY A 7 -9.36 22.86 0.99
CA GLY A 7 -9.74 24.03 0.19
C GLY A 7 -10.74 24.92 0.93
N ASP A 8 -11.84 25.24 0.24
CA ASP A 8 -12.92 26.08 0.76
C ASP A 8 -13.68 25.46 1.93
N LYS A 9 -13.62 24.14 2.10
CA LYS A 9 -14.31 23.44 3.21
C LYS A 9 -13.63 23.62 4.56
N ALA A 10 -12.38 24.09 4.61
CA ALA A 10 -11.74 24.49 5.86
C ALA A 10 -12.05 25.96 6.13
N THR A 11 -12.93 26.21 7.10
CA THR A 11 -13.39 27.55 7.51
C THR A 11 -13.19 27.75 9.01
N ALA A 12 -13.33 28.99 9.52
CA ALA A 12 -13.16 29.24 10.94
C ALA A 12 -14.26 28.57 11.78
N GLU A 13 -15.48 28.50 11.25
CA GLU A 13 -16.68 27.99 11.93
C GLU A 13 -16.60 26.48 12.21
N ASN A 14 -15.83 25.73 11.40
CA ASN A 14 -15.62 24.29 11.59
C ASN A 14 -14.22 23.95 12.13
N SER A 15 -13.56 24.91 12.78
CA SER A 15 -12.19 24.75 13.29
C SER A 15 -11.23 24.27 12.20
N TRP A 16 -11.42 24.76 10.97
CA TRP A 16 -10.64 24.42 9.79
C TRP A 16 -10.65 22.93 9.42
N GLY A 17 -11.70 22.18 9.81
CA GLY A 17 -11.79 20.75 9.58
C GLY A 17 -10.88 19.91 10.48
N PHE A 18 -10.44 20.46 11.62
CA PHE A 18 -9.59 19.75 12.60
C PHE A 18 -10.14 18.37 12.96
N ASP A 19 -11.47 18.25 13.05
CA ASP A 19 -12.11 17.00 13.42
C ASP A 19 -12.07 15.90 12.37
N TRP A 20 -11.78 16.21 11.11
CA TRP A 20 -11.65 15.23 10.02
C TRP A 20 -10.33 14.48 10.05
N LEU A 21 -9.33 14.99 10.78
CA LEU A 21 -8.06 14.31 10.95
C LEU A 21 -8.22 13.12 11.91
N PRO A 22 -7.56 11.98 11.63
CA PRO A 22 -7.53 10.87 12.57
C PRO A 22 -6.77 11.29 13.84
N LYS A 23 -7.39 11.06 15.00
CA LYS A 23 -6.75 11.25 16.30
C LYS A 23 -6.22 9.89 16.77
N TRP A 24 -4.93 9.84 17.08
CA TRP A 24 -4.27 8.61 17.51
C TRP A 24 -4.40 8.43 19.03
N ASP A 25 -4.70 7.21 19.46
CA ASP A 25 -4.68 6.77 20.85
C ASP A 25 -3.28 6.28 21.28
N LYS A 26 -2.50 5.81 20.32
CA LYS A 26 -1.13 5.30 20.49
C LYS A 26 -0.33 5.37 19.20
N GLY A 27 0.98 5.11 19.29
CA GLY A 27 1.80 4.85 18.10
C GLY A 27 1.39 3.54 17.43
N TYR A 28 1.41 3.50 16.10
CA TYR A 28 1.19 2.28 15.31
C TYR A 28 2.42 2.02 14.45
N ASP A 29 3.55 1.72 15.09
CA ASP A 29 4.76 1.33 14.36
C ASP A 29 4.60 -0.05 13.70
N VAL A 30 5.53 -0.38 12.81
CA VAL A 30 5.45 -1.60 11.99
C VAL A 30 5.45 -2.89 12.82
N LEU A 31 6.15 -2.93 13.95
CA LEU A 31 6.20 -4.12 14.80
C LEU A 31 4.87 -4.29 15.54
N GLN A 32 4.32 -3.20 16.08
CA GLN A 32 3.02 -3.22 16.73
C GLN A 32 1.90 -3.56 15.74
N TYR A 33 1.94 -3.00 14.53
CA TYR A 33 0.96 -3.26 13.48
C TYR A 33 0.99 -4.73 13.03
N PHE A 34 2.18 -5.33 12.91
CA PHE A 34 2.32 -6.75 12.57
C PHE A 34 1.93 -7.68 13.73
N GLU A 35 2.05 -7.26 15.00
CA GLU A 35 1.46 -8.02 16.11
C GLU A 35 -0.07 -7.97 16.05
N MET A 36 -0.66 -6.82 15.75
CA MET A 36 -2.11 -6.72 15.51
C MET A 36 -2.57 -7.57 14.33
N MET A 37 -1.77 -7.65 13.26
CA MET A 37 -2.04 -8.53 12.11
C MET A 37 -1.98 -10.01 12.51
N LYS A 38 -1.01 -10.40 13.35
CA LYS A 38 -0.93 -11.73 13.93
C LYS A 38 -2.17 -12.05 14.79
N GLU A 39 -2.71 -11.07 15.51
CA GLU A 39 -3.95 -11.20 16.28
C GLU A 39 -5.22 -11.18 15.41
N GLY A 40 -5.11 -11.02 14.09
CA GLY A 40 -6.25 -10.97 13.17
C GLY A 40 -7.03 -9.64 13.22
N LYS A 41 -6.44 -8.58 13.79
CA LYS A 41 -7.05 -7.25 13.90
C LYS A 41 -6.85 -6.37 12.67
N VAL A 42 -6.11 -6.85 11.68
CA VAL A 42 -5.81 -6.14 10.43
C VAL A 42 -6.46 -6.89 9.26
N ASN A 43 -7.35 -6.21 8.53
CA ASN A 43 -8.05 -6.82 7.39
C ASN A 43 -7.24 -6.74 6.09
N GLY A 44 -6.50 -5.66 5.87
CA GLY A 44 -5.77 -5.47 4.62
C GLY A 44 -4.51 -4.65 4.81
N TYR A 45 -3.60 -4.77 3.85
CA TYR A 45 -2.31 -4.08 3.86
C TYR A 45 -1.98 -3.57 2.45
N ILE A 46 -1.45 -2.35 2.37
CA ILE A 46 -0.96 -1.75 1.11
C ILE A 46 0.55 -1.61 1.25
N CYS A 47 1.27 -2.17 0.28
CA CYS A 47 2.71 -2.19 0.24
C CYS A 47 3.19 -1.52 -1.05
N GLN A 48 3.58 -0.26 -0.96
CA GLN A 48 4.02 0.57 -2.08
C GLN A 48 5.53 0.79 -2.02
N GLY A 49 6.26 0.34 -3.03
CA GLY A 49 7.72 0.48 -3.13
C GLY A 49 8.47 -0.07 -1.91
N PHE A 50 7.93 -1.10 -1.26
CA PHE A 50 8.48 -1.67 -0.03
C PHE A 50 8.33 -3.19 -0.04
N ASN A 51 9.23 -3.90 0.67
CA ASN A 51 9.28 -5.36 0.66
C ASN A 51 9.47 -5.95 2.07
N PRO A 52 8.40 -5.99 2.90
CA PRO A 52 8.48 -6.42 4.29
C PRO A 52 8.95 -7.86 4.47
N VAL A 53 8.66 -8.78 3.54
CA VAL A 53 9.16 -10.17 3.64
C VAL A 53 10.69 -10.23 3.67
N ALA A 54 11.35 -9.31 2.97
CA ALA A 54 12.81 -9.21 2.94
C ALA A 54 13.39 -8.25 4.00
N SER A 55 12.68 -7.16 4.32
CA SER A 55 13.23 -6.07 5.13
C SER A 55 12.87 -6.13 6.62
N PHE A 56 11.79 -6.82 7.01
CA PHE A 56 11.36 -6.89 8.41
C PHE A 56 12.04 -8.02 9.19
N PRO A 57 12.24 -7.84 10.50
CA PRO A 57 12.80 -8.88 11.33
C PRO A 57 11.86 -10.09 11.42
N ASN A 58 12.44 -11.29 11.47
CA ASN A 58 11.72 -12.54 11.57
C ASN A 58 10.72 -12.77 10.42
N LYS A 59 11.27 -13.12 9.26
CA LYS A 59 10.53 -13.44 8.03
C LYS A 59 9.37 -14.43 8.24
N ASN A 60 9.58 -15.50 9.03
CA ASN A 60 8.54 -16.50 9.26
C ASN A 60 7.33 -15.92 10.00
N LYS A 61 7.56 -15.02 10.96
CA LYS A 61 6.47 -14.26 11.60
C LYS A 61 5.77 -13.35 10.59
N VAL A 62 6.53 -12.63 9.75
CA VAL A 62 5.98 -11.73 8.73
C VAL A 62 5.06 -12.47 7.77
N ILE A 63 5.50 -13.61 7.22
CA ILE A 63 4.67 -14.46 6.35
C ILE A 63 3.42 -14.93 7.10
N GLY A 64 3.57 -15.41 8.34
CA GLY A 64 2.43 -15.82 9.17
C GLY A 64 1.41 -14.70 9.42
N CYS A 65 1.86 -13.44 9.52
CA CYS A 65 1.00 -12.28 9.61
C CYS A 65 0.29 -11.99 8.28
N LEU A 66 1.03 -11.93 7.17
CA LEU A 66 0.47 -11.65 5.83
C LEU A 66 -0.57 -12.71 5.42
N SER A 67 -0.37 -13.96 5.82
CA SER A 67 -1.32 -15.06 5.59
C SER A 67 -2.66 -14.93 6.32
N LYS A 68 -2.78 -14.00 7.29
CA LYS A 68 -4.04 -13.71 8.00
C LYS A 68 -4.81 -12.52 7.42
N LEU A 69 -4.23 -11.81 6.46
CA LEU A 69 -4.92 -10.71 5.79
C LEU A 69 -6.07 -11.23 4.93
N LYS A 70 -7.09 -10.40 4.75
CA LYS A 70 -8.13 -10.64 3.75
C LYS A 70 -7.64 -10.22 2.37
N PHE A 71 -6.93 -9.11 2.30
CA PHE A 71 -6.32 -8.63 1.05
C PHE A 71 -4.95 -7.98 1.26
N LEU A 72 -4.11 -8.05 0.24
CA LEU A 72 -2.82 -7.37 0.15
C LEU A 72 -2.76 -6.67 -1.21
N VAL A 73 -2.46 -5.38 -1.22
CA VAL A 73 -2.17 -4.62 -2.45
C VAL A 73 -0.68 -4.32 -2.50
N THR A 74 0.00 -4.74 -3.55
CA THR A 74 1.39 -4.36 -3.82
C THR A 74 1.44 -3.42 -5.02
N ILE A 75 2.22 -2.35 -4.90
CA ILE A 75 2.46 -1.35 -5.95
C ILE A 75 3.97 -1.23 -6.10
N ASP A 76 4.52 -1.77 -7.18
CA ASP A 76 5.96 -1.86 -7.39
C ASP A 76 6.29 -1.98 -8.89
N PRO A 77 7.40 -1.40 -9.38
CA PRO A 77 7.87 -1.63 -10.74
C PRO A 77 8.44 -3.05 -10.95
N LEU A 78 8.72 -3.79 -9.87
CA LEU A 78 9.33 -5.11 -9.89
C LEU A 78 8.46 -6.16 -9.19
N ASN A 79 8.77 -7.42 -9.46
CA ASN A 79 8.20 -8.53 -8.72
C ASN A 79 8.94 -8.72 -7.39
N THR A 80 8.24 -8.64 -6.26
CA THR A 80 8.84 -8.73 -4.91
C THR A 80 8.43 -9.99 -4.17
N GLU A 81 9.23 -10.43 -3.21
CA GLU A 81 8.92 -11.56 -2.32
C GLU A 81 7.61 -11.33 -1.57
N THR A 82 7.33 -10.08 -1.18
CA THR A 82 6.05 -9.72 -0.54
C THR A 82 4.86 -9.97 -1.47
N SER A 83 4.98 -9.74 -2.77
CA SER A 83 3.88 -10.01 -3.72
C SER A 83 3.62 -11.50 -3.94
N ASN A 84 4.62 -12.37 -3.72
CA ASN A 84 4.53 -13.82 -3.89
C ASN A 84 4.66 -14.58 -2.56
N PHE A 85 4.41 -13.93 -1.41
CA PHE A 85 4.61 -14.55 -0.10
C PHE A 85 3.80 -15.85 0.10
N TRP A 86 2.72 -15.99 -0.66
CA TRP A 86 1.82 -17.13 -0.65
C TRP A 86 2.29 -18.31 -1.51
N GLN A 87 3.28 -18.11 -2.39
CA GLN A 87 3.82 -19.15 -3.27
C GLN A 87 4.93 -19.94 -2.56
N ASN A 88 4.88 -21.27 -2.68
CA ASN A 88 5.98 -22.10 -2.18
C ASN A 88 7.21 -21.95 -3.09
N HIS A 89 8.37 -21.65 -2.49
CA HIS A 89 9.67 -21.59 -3.18
C HIS A 89 10.71 -22.49 -2.50
N GLY A 90 10.30 -23.67 -2.02
CA GLY A 90 11.15 -24.60 -1.27
C GLY A 90 11.67 -23.96 0.01
N GLU A 91 12.94 -24.20 0.33
CA GLU A 91 13.60 -23.67 1.55
C GLU A 91 13.57 -22.14 1.63
N LEU A 92 13.46 -21.44 0.49
CA LEU A 92 13.39 -19.98 0.45
C LEU A 92 12.03 -19.44 0.86
N ASN A 93 10.95 -20.21 0.72
CA ASN A 93 9.62 -19.84 1.21
C ASN A 93 8.75 -21.08 1.37
N GLU A 94 8.91 -21.77 2.50
CA GLU A 94 8.18 -23.01 2.78
C GLU A 94 6.77 -22.71 3.30
N VAL A 95 5.83 -22.57 2.38
CA VAL A 95 4.41 -22.30 2.66
C VAL A 95 3.49 -23.27 1.94
N ASP A 96 2.30 -23.49 2.49
CA ASP A 96 1.22 -24.22 1.83
C ASP A 96 0.24 -23.20 1.24
N SER A 97 0.34 -22.96 -0.07
CA SER A 97 -0.49 -21.98 -0.78
C SER A 97 -2.00 -22.25 -0.62
N SER A 98 -2.41 -23.51 -0.43
CA SER A 98 -3.83 -23.85 -0.26
C SER A 98 -4.43 -23.34 1.06
N LYS A 99 -3.57 -23.10 2.07
CA LYS A 99 -3.99 -22.60 3.39
C LYS A 99 -4.02 -21.08 3.48
N ILE A 100 -3.47 -20.38 2.49
CA ILE A 100 -3.39 -18.91 2.49
C ILE A 100 -4.57 -18.37 1.69
N GLN A 101 -5.46 -17.65 2.37
CA GLN A 101 -6.71 -17.15 1.79
C GLN A 101 -6.65 -15.64 1.45
N THR A 102 -5.48 -15.02 1.61
CA THR A 102 -5.28 -13.60 1.30
C THR A 102 -5.42 -13.35 -0.20
N GLU A 103 -6.30 -12.44 -0.58
CA GLU A 103 -6.41 -11.96 -1.96
C GLU A 103 -5.27 -10.96 -2.26
N VAL A 104 -4.43 -11.26 -3.25
CA VAL A 104 -3.26 -10.42 -3.57
C VAL A 104 -3.47 -9.69 -4.89
N PHE A 105 -3.46 -8.35 -4.83
CA PHE A 105 -3.50 -7.47 -5.98
C PHE A 105 -2.10 -6.92 -6.22
N ARG A 106 -1.54 -7.19 -7.41
CA ARG A 106 -0.24 -6.63 -7.83
C ARG A 106 -0.46 -5.61 -8.92
N LEU A 107 -0.20 -4.35 -8.60
CA LEU A 107 -0.34 -3.22 -9.51
C LEU A 107 1.05 -2.81 -10.00
N PRO A 108 1.35 -2.92 -11.31
CA PRO A 108 2.64 -2.50 -11.83
C PRO A 108 2.75 -0.97 -11.80
N SER A 109 3.82 -0.47 -11.19
CA SER A 109 4.12 0.96 -11.20
C SER A 109 5.34 1.30 -12.07
N THR A 110 5.53 2.58 -12.28
CA THR A 110 6.72 3.18 -12.91
C THR A 110 7.96 3.10 -12.01
N CYS A 111 9.14 3.21 -12.63
CA CYS A 111 10.40 3.45 -11.94
C CYS A 111 10.86 4.93 -12.07
N PHE A 112 11.97 5.28 -11.40
CA PHE A 112 12.48 6.66 -11.36
C PHE A 112 12.73 7.30 -12.75
N ALA A 113 13.01 6.49 -13.77
CA ALA A 113 13.31 6.96 -15.12
C ALA A 113 12.05 7.26 -15.96
N GLU A 114 10.86 6.91 -15.47
CA GLU A 114 9.61 6.93 -16.24
C GLU A 114 8.67 8.07 -15.82
N GLU A 115 9.12 8.91 -14.90
CA GLU A 115 8.36 10.04 -14.36
C GLU A 115 9.19 11.32 -14.23
N ASN A 116 8.49 12.45 -14.20
CA ASN A 116 9.05 13.71 -13.75
C ASN A 116 8.69 13.90 -12.28
N GLY A 117 9.63 14.34 -11.47
CA GLY A 117 9.38 14.54 -10.06
C GLY A 117 10.54 15.16 -9.33
N SER A 118 10.37 15.31 -8.03
CA SER A 118 11.41 15.80 -7.13
C SER A 118 11.71 14.78 -6.04
N ILE A 119 13.00 14.56 -5.77
CA ILE A 119 13.48 13.76 -4.63
C ILE A 119 14.35 14.61 -3.71
N VAL A 120 14.33 14.32 -2.41
CA VAL A 120 15.13 15.02 -1.40
C VAL A 120 16.24 14.09 -0.91
N ASN A 121 17.50 14.47 -1.15
CA ASN A 121 18.64 13.69 -0.68
C ASN A 121 18.95 13.95 0.81
N SER A 122 19.92 13.24 1.38
CA SER A 122 20.37 13.44 2.77
C SER A 122 20.92 14.85 3.06
N GLY A 123 21.36 15.58 2.03
CA GLY A 123 21.74 17.00 2.12
C GLY A 123 20.56 17.96 2.15
N ARG A 124 19.31 17.45 2.09
CA ARG A 124 18.05 18.20 2.03
C ARG A 124 17.87 18.99 0.73
N TRP A 125 18.53 18.61 -0.36
CA TRP A 125 18.36 19.25 -1.66
C TRP A 125 17.12 18.69 -2.36
N LEU A 126 16.17 19.58 -2.71
CA LEU A 126 15.04 19.24 -3.57
C LEU A 126 15.54 19.22 -5.02
N GLN A 127 15.75 18.02 -5.56
CA GLN A 127 16.30 17.82 -6.89
C GLN A 127 15.21 17.35 -7.84
N TRP A 128 15.03 18.08 -8.94
CA TRP A 128 14.13 17.70 -10.01
C TRP A 128 14.80 16.69 -10.96
N HIS A 129 14.04 15.73 -11.47
CA HIS A 129 14.44 14.85 -12.56
C HIS A 129 13.37 14.81 -13.65
N TRP A 130 13.78 14.38 -14.84
CA TRP A 130 12.91 14.28 -16.00
C TRP A 130 12.69 12.84 -16.43
N LYS A 131 11.52 12.58 -16.99
CA LYS A 131 11.13 11.32 -17.62
C LYS A 131 12.02 11.04 -18.84
N GLY A 132 12.61 9.85 -18.87
CA GLY A 132 13.43 9.37 -19.98
C GLY A 132 12.71 8.44 -20.95
N ALA A 133 11.71 7.68 -20.49
CA ALA A 133 10.93 6.75 -21.31
C ALA A 133 9.52 6.51 -20.73
N ASP A 134 8.63 5.92 -21.52
CA ASP A 134 7.34 5.41 -21.03
C ASP A 134 7.52 4.08 -20.29
N ALA A 135 6.66 3.82 -19.31
CA ALA A 135 6.68 2.59 -18.53
C ALA A 135 6.29 1.36 -19.37
N PRO A 136 6.80 0.16 -19.03
CA PRO A 136 6.51 -1.04 -19.79
C PRO A 136 5.06 -1.52 -19.61
N GLY A 137 4.46 -1.99 -20.69
CA GLY A 137 3.16 -2.67 -20.66
C GLY A 137 2.01 -1.77 -20.21
N ILE A 138 1.37 -2.13 -19.10
CA ILE A 138 0.22 -1.42 -18.52
C ILE A 138 0.59 -0.72 -17.19
N ALA A 139 1.88 -0.53 -16.92
CA ALA A 139 2.36 0.13 -15.71
C ALA A 139 1.89 1.60 -15.69
N LEU A 140 1.46 2.04 -14.51
CA LEU A 140 0.98 3.41 -14.28
C LEU A 140 1.87 4.12 -13.27
N THR A 141 1.80 5.45 -13.28
CA THR A 141 2.50 6.24 -12.26
C THR A 141 1.97 5.93 -10.85
N ASP A 142 2.79 6.08 -9.82
CA ASP A 142 2.32 5.95 -8.42
C ASP A 142 1.16 6.89 -8.12
N GLY A 143 1.21 8.09 -8.72
CA GLY A 143 0.18 9.11 -8.65
C GLY A 143 -1.13 8.74 -9.36
N GLU A 144 -1.13 7.83 -10.33
CA GLU A 144 -2.34 7.33 -11.01
C GLU A 144 -2.88 6.05 -10.35
N SER A 145 -1.99 5.16 -9.89
CA SER A 145 -2.38 3.90 -9.24
C SER A 145 -3.04 4.13 -7.87
N SER A 146 -2.54 5.09 -7.09
CA SER A 146 -3.06 5.41 -5.75
C SER A 146 -4.49 5.96 -5.76
N PRO A 147 -4.86 6.90 -6.67
CA PRO A 147 -6.24 7.33 -6.86
C PRO A 147 -7.17 6.25 -7.40
N VAL A 148 -6.71 5.31 -8.24
CA VAL A 148 -7.55 4.20 -8.69
C VAL A 148 -7.97 3.34 -7.50
N SER A 149 -7.01 3.00 -6.62
CA SER A 149 -7.29 2.28 -5.37
C SER A 149 -8.19 3.09 -4.43
N SER A 150 -7.87 4.37 -4.18
CA SER A 150 -8.63 5.20 -3.25
C SER A 150 -10.03 5.54 -3.78
N CYS A 151 -10.20 5.75 -5.09
CA CYS A 151 -11.48 6.06 -5.70
C CYS A 151 -12.36 4.82 -5.84
N ALA A 152 -11.79 3.63 -6.09
CA ALA A 152 -12.53 2.37 -5.98
C ALA A 152 -13.01 2.16 -4.53
N CYS A 153 -12.15 2.38 -3.54
CA CYS A 153 -12.52 2.29 -2.13
C CYS A 153 -13.62 3.30 -1.75
N ALA A 154 -13.48 4.56 -2.16
CA ALA A 154 -14.45 5.63 -1.88
C ALA A 154 -15.81 5.41 -2.56
N ARG A 155 -15.83 4.79 -3.75
CA ARG A 155 -17.08 4.41 -4.43
C ARG A 155 -17.72 3.17 -3.82
N CYS A 156 -16.93 2.24 -3.28
CA CYS A 156 -17.42 1.05 -2.57
C CYS A 156 -17.93 1.33 -1.15
N MET A 157 -17.67 2.52 -0.59
CA MET A 157 -18.33 3.00 0.63
C MET A 157 -19.40 4.03 0.24
N PRO A 158 -20.64 3.60 -0.10
CA PRO A 158 -21.66 3.48 0.95
C PRO A 158 -22.75 2.42 0.67
N ASN A 159 -23.18 1.71 1.71
CA ASN A 159 -24.54 1.18 1.85
C ASN A 159 -25.11 0.28 0.74
N ARG A 160 -24.31 -0.52 0.02
CA ARG A 160 -24.79 -1.67 -0.77
C ARG A 160 -23.65 -2.62 -1.13
N VAL A 161 -23.83 -3.87 -0.71
CA VAL A 161 -23.08 -5.04 -1.21
C VAL A 161 -23.29 -5.14 -2.71
N ALA A 162 -22.26 -4.87 -3.51
CA ALA A 162 -22.22 -5.25 -4.91
C ALA A 162 -20.88 -5.94 -5.18
N GLN A 163 -20.96 -7.26 -5.25
CA GLN A 163 -19.90 -8.16 -5.67
C GLN A 163 -19.36 -7.71 -7.03
N THR A 164 -18.05 -7.46 -7.11
CA THR A 164 -17.33 -7.58 -8.38
C THR A 164 -16.13 -8.48 -8.11
N ARG A 165 -16.37 -9.80 -8.25
CA ARG A 165 -15.30 -10.79 -8.33
C ARG A 165 -14.65 -10.66 -9.71
N ILE A 166 -13.39 -10.25 -9.75
CA ILE A 166 -12.54 -10.53 -10.91
C ILE A 166 -11.87 -11.87 -10.59
N ARG A 167 -12.42 -12.95 -11.15
CA ARG A 167 -11.74 -14.26 -11.21
C ARG A 167 -10.66 -14.17 -12.28
N CYS A 168 -9.42 -14.41 -11.91
CA CYS A 168 -8.49 -15.12 -12.79
C CYS A 168 -8.74 -16.62 -12.64
#